data_AF-A0A8E2WHJ0-F1
#
_entry.id   AF-A0A8E2WHJ0-F1
#
_cell.length_a   1.000
_cell.length_b   1.000
_cell.length_c   1.000
_cell.angle_alpha   90.00
_cell.angle_beta   90.00
_cell.angle_gamma   90.00
#
_symmetry.space_group_name_H-M   'P 1'
#
loop_
_entity.id
_entity.type
_entity.pdbx_description
1 polymer ?
#
loop_
_entity_poly.entity_id
_entity_poly.type
_entity_poly.pdbx_seq_one_letter_code
_entity_poly.pdbx_strand_id
1 'polypeptide(L)'
;MKRLELAIESIILASRWLLVVFYLGLGVALAIYALSFGKKLYEFVTVAFTLGDTDTILKMLGLIDAALVASLVVMVIISGYENFVSRFDD
;
A
#
# COMPACT_ATOMS: atom_id res chain seq x y z
N MET A 1 -30.79 -3.30 -27.20
CA MET A 1 -30.36 -2.33 -26.16
C MET A 1 -30.19 -2.99 -24.79
N LYS A 2 -31.17 -3.77 -24.28
CA LYS A 2 -31.04 -4.53 -23.00
C LYS A 2 -29.81 -5.45 -22.86
N ARG A 3 -29.29 -6.02 -23.94
CA ARG A 3 -28.08 -6.89 -23.91
C ARG A 3 -26.79 -6.11 -23.63
N LEU A 4 -26.75 -4.83 -23.98
CA LEU A 4 -25.59 -3.95 -23.69
C LEU A 4 -25.61 -3.52 -22.23
N GLU A 5 -26.78 -3.21 -21.66
CA GLU A 5 -26.94 -2.94 -20.22
C GLU A 5 -26.47 -4.12 -19.37
N LEU A 6 -26.94 -5.33 -19.67
CA LEU A 6 -26.54 -6.54 -18.94
C LEU A 6 -25.04 -6.84 -19.05
N ALA A 7 -24.43 -6.57 -20.22
CA ALA A 7 -23.00 -6.73 -20.40
C ALA A 7 -22.21 -5.70 -19.56
N ILE A 8 -22.68 -4.46 -19.51
CA ILE A 8 -22.05 -3.39 -18.72
C ILE A 8 -22.20 -3.68 -17.22
N GLU A 9 -23.38 -4.07 -16.73
CA GLU A 9 -23.59 -4.50 -15.34
C GLU A 9 -22.68 -5.67 -14.95
N SER A 10 -22.58 -6.68 -15.80
CA SER A 10 -21.71 -7.84 -15.52
C SER A 10 -20.23 -7.47 -15.44
N ILE A 11 -19.76 -6.51 -16.24
CA ILE A 11 -18.38 -6.02 -16.20
C ILE A 11 -18.13 -5.21 -14.93
N ILE A 12 -19.09 -4.38 -14.51
CA ILE A 12 -19.00 -3.60 -13.27
C ILE A 12 -19.00 -4.53 -12.03
N LEU A 13 -19.81 -5.58 -12.02
CA LEU A 13 -19.81 -6.55 -10.92
C LEU A 13 -18.50 -7.34 -10.85
N ALA A 14 -17.91 -7.69 -11.99
CA ALA A 14 -16.61 -8.36 -12.04
C ALA A 14 -15.46 -7.45 -11.55
N SER A 15 -15.53 -6.14 -11.83
CA SER A 15 -14.50 -5.19 -11.38
C SER A 15 -14.46 -5.03 -9.86
N ARG A 16 -15.61 -5.14 -9.16
CA ARG A 16 -15.65 -5.13 -7.68
C ARG A 16 -14.84 -6.27 -7.08
N TRP A 17 -15.05 -7.50 -7.53
CA TRP A 17 -14.31 -8.66 -7.03
C TRP A 17 -12.82 -8.55 -7.31
N LEU A 18 -12.45 -8.06 -8.49
CA LEU A 18 -11.07 -7.78 -8.82
C LEU A 18 -10.45 -6.78 -7.83
N LEU A 19 -11.10 -5.64 -7.60
CA LEU A 19 -10.61 -4.60 -6.68
C LEU A 19 -10.41 -5.11 -5.25
N VAL A 20 -11.34 -5.93 -4.73
CA VAL A 20 -11.21 -6.55 -3.40
C VAL A 20 -9.96 -7.41 -3.31
N VAL A 21 -9.67 -8.22 -4.33
CA VAL A 21 -8.44 -9.04 -4.39
C VAL A 21 -7.18 -8.15 -4.41
N PHE A 22 -7.20 -7.06 -5.16
CA PHE A 22 -6.08 -6.10 -5.19
C PHE A 22 -5.86 -5.45 -3.83
N TYR A 23 -6.91 -4.99 -3.14
CA TYR A 23 -6.76 -4.37 -1.81
C TYR A 23 -6.28 -5.36 -0.75
N LEU A 24 -6.74 -6.62 -0.80
CA LEU A 24 -6.20 -7.68 0.05
C LEU A 24 -4.70 -7.90 -0.22
N GLY A 25 -4.30 -7.98 -1.50
CA GLY A 25 -2.90 -8.11 -1.89
C GLY A 25 -2.04 -6.94 -1.41
N LEU A 26 -2.52 -5.70 -1.56
CA LEU A 26 -1.84 -4.51 -1.05
C LEU A 26 -1.72 -4.51 0.47
N GLY A 27 -2.75 -4.97 1.19
CA GLY A 27 -2.69 -5.12 2.65
C GLY A 27 -1.64 -6.14 3.11
N VAL A 28 -1.57 -7.30 2.44
CA VAL A 28 -0.52 -8.30 2.71
C VAL A 28 0.87 -7.75 2.39
N ALA A 29 1.02 -7.06 1.25
CA ALA A 29 2.27 -6.42 0.87
C ALA A 29 2.70 -5.37 1.92
N LEU A 30 1.77 -4.56 2.41
CA LEU A 30 2.02 -3.58 3.46
C LEU A 30 2.45 -4.24 4.78
N ALA A 31 1.83 -5.37 5.16
CA ALA A 31 2.22 -6.11 6.36
C ALA A 31 3.65 -6.66 6.25
N ILE A 32 4.01 -7.27 5.11
CA ILE A 32 5.39 -7.72 4.84
C ILE A 32 6.34 -6.52 4.86
N TYR A 33 5.95 -5.40 4.27
CA TYR A 33 6.75 -4.19 4.23
C TYR A 33 6.99 -3.62 5.63
N ALA A 34 5.98 -3.63 6.51
CA ALA A 34 6.10 -3.20 7.90
C ALA A 34 7.13 -4.04 8.68
N LEU A 35 7.16 -5.36 8.47
CA LEU A 35 8.19 -6.23 9.06
C LEU A 35 9.60 -5.88 8.55
N SER A 36 9.73 -5.61 7.25
CA SER A 36 10.99 -5.18 6.63
C SER A 36 11.46 -3.83 7.19
N PHE A 37 10.54 -2.87 7.37
CA PHE A 37 10.82 -1.60 8.02
C PHE A 37 11.29 -1.78 9.47
N GLY A 38 10.62 -2.64 10.25
CA GLY A 38 11.03 -2.97 11.60
C GLY A 38 12.45 -3.53 11.67
N LYS A 39 12.82 -4.41 10.73
CA LYS A 39 14.19 -4.92 10.61
C LYS A 39 15.20 -3.81 10.30
N LYS A 40 14.92 -2.95 9.31
CA LYS A 40 15.80 -1.81 8.96
C LYS A 40 15.98 -0.85 10.13
N LEU A 41 14.90 -0.59 10.87
CA LEU A 41 14.93 0.27 12.06
C LEU A 41 15.78 -0.34 13.17
N TYR A 42 15.60 -1.64 13.45
CA TYR A 42 16.40 -2.34 14.43
C TYR A 42 17.89 -2.30 14.08
N GLU A 43 18.23 -2.61 12.82
CA GLU A 43 19.60 -2.53 12.34
C GLU A 43 20.16 -1.13 12.52
N PHE A 44 19.44 -0.08 12.10
CA PHE A 44 19.85 1.30 12.26
C PHE A 44 20.14 1.65 13.73
N VAL A 45 19.25 1.31 14.66
CA VAL A 45 19.44 1.58 16.09
C VAL A 45 20.70 0.90 16.63
N THR A 46 21.01 -0.33 16.19
CA THR A 46 22.21 -1.05 16.67
C THR A 46 23.52 -0.45 16.19
N VAL A 47 23.53 0.24 15.03
CA VAL A 47 24.75 0.81 14.44
C VAL A 47 24.80 2.33 14.49
N ALA A 48 23.73 3.01 14.92
CA ALA A 48 23.57 4.47 14.86
C ALA A 48 24.71 5.26 15.51
N PHE A 49 25.28 4.74 16.61
CA PHE A 49 26.38 5.39 17.33
C PHE A 49 27.78 5.00 16.83
N THR A 50 27.86 4.11 15.84
CA THR A 50 29.12 3.57 15.30
C THR A 50 29.36 3.97 13.84
N LEU A 51 28.34 4.50 13.17
CA LEU A 51 28.41 4.95 11.78
C LEU A 51 29.02 6.35 11.69
N GLY A 52 29.68 6.64 10.56
CA GLY A 52 30.07 8.01 10.22
C GLY A 52 28.85 8.87 9.89
N ASP A 53 29.05 10.20 9.87
CA ASP A 53 27.97 11.17 9.62
C ASP A 53 27.23 10.91 8.30
N THR A 54 27.96 10.61 7.22
CA THR A 54 27.37 10.34 5.90
C THR A 54 26.50 9.08 5.88
N ASP A 55 26.98 7.98 6.47
CA ASP A 55 26.24 6.71 6.49
C ASP A 55 24.98 6.80 7.34
N THR A 56 25.03 7.56 8.43
CA THR A 56 23.89 7.83 9.30
C THR A 56 22.78 8.55 8.54
N ILE A 57 23.12 9.57 7.74
CA ILE A 57 22.16 10.29 6.88
C ILE A 57 21.56 9.35 5.83
N LEU A 58 22.37 8.52 5.17
CA LEU A 58 21.90 7.57 4.16
C LEU A 58 20.92 6.55 4.74
N LYS A 59 21.21 6.01 5.94
CA LYS A 59 20.31 5.08 6.64
C LYS A 59 19.00 5.77 7.03
N MET A 60 19.05 7.01 7.52
CA MET A 60 17.83 7.79 7.80
C MET A 60 17.00 8.03 6.54
N LEU A 61 17.62 8.41 5.42
CA LEU A 61 16.91 8.62 4.16
C LEU A 61 16.18 7.35 3.70
N GLY A 62 16.81 6.18 3.86
CA GLY A 62 16.18 4.89 3.55
C GLY A 62 15.00 4.52 4.47
N LEU A 63 15.02 4.97 5.73
CA LEU A 63 13.87 4.82 6.63
C LEU A 63 12.72 5.79 6.27
N ILE A 64 13.05 7.03 5.91
CA ILE A 64 12.07 8.02 5.46
C ILE A 64 11.39 7.55 4.17
N ASP A 65 12.16 7.11 3.18
CA ASP A 65 11.64 6.56 1.93
C ASP A 65 10.66 5.40 2.20
N ALA A 66 11.03 4.48 3.08
CA ALA A 66 10.16 3.37 3.44
C ALA A 66 8.86 3.84 4.10
N ALA A 67 8.91 4.83 4.99
CA ALA A 67 7.71 5.41 5.60
C ALA A 67 6.81 6.10 4.55
N LEU A 68 7.39 6.78 3.56
CA LEU A 68 6.66 7.41 2.47
C LEU A 68 5.99 6.39 1.54
N VAL A 69 6.67 5.29 1.20
CA VAL A 69 6.07 4.21 0.42
C VAL A 69 4.87 3.61 1.15
N ALA A 70 5.01 3.35 2.45
CA ALA A 70 3.91 2.80 3.26
C ALA A 70 2.69 3.75 3.31
N SER A 71 2.92 5.05 3.51
CA SER A 71 1.83 6.04 3.56
C SER A 71 1.11 6.17 2.21
N LEU A 72 1.85 6.11 1.10
CA LEU A 72 1.26 6.09 -0.25
C LEU A 72 0.42 4.84 -0.49
N VAL A 73 0.90 3.66 -0.07
CA VAL A 73 0.12 2.41 -0.20
C VAL A 73 -1.19 2.50 0.58
N VAL A 74 -1.13 2.99 1.82
CA VAL A 74 -2.35 3.18 2.64
C VAL A 74 -3.31 4.16 1.98
N MET A 75 -2.80 5.29 1.46
CA MET A 75 -3.62 6.26 0.72
C MET A 75 -4.32 5.63 -0.49
N VAL A 76 -3.61 4.81 -1.26
CA VAL A 76 -4.17 4.11 -2.44
C VAL A 76 -5.24 3.11 -2.02
N ILE A 77 -5.06 2.39 -0.91
CA ILE A 77 -6.06 1.45 -0.40
C ILE A 77 -7.33 2.21 0.03
N ILE A 78 -7.19 3.26 0.85
CA ILE A 78 -8.34 4.01 1.38
C ILE A 78 -9.07 4.74 0.26
N SER A 79 -8.35 5.52 -0.54
CA SER A 79 -8.92 6.27 -1.66
C SER A 79 -9.50 5.35 -2.73
N GLY A 80 -8.85 4.22 -3.00
CA GLY A 80 -9.37 3.21 -3.90
C GLY A 80 -10.69 2.62 -3.41
N TYR A 81 -10.74 2.23 -2.15
CA TYR A 81 -11.95 1.68 -1.54
C TYR A 81 -13.11 2.69 -1.53
N GLU A 82 -12.86 3.93 -1.13
CA GLU A 82 -13.87 4.99 -1.10
C GLU A 82 -14.42 5.28 -2.51
N ASN A 83 -13.53 5.45 -3.49
CA ASN A 83 -13.93 5.84 -4.84
C ASN A 83 -14.60 4.70 -5.63
N PHE A 84 -14.19 3.45 -5.43
CA PHE A 84 -14.60 2.33 -6.29
C PHE A 84 -15.43 1.24 -5.62
N VAL A 85 -15.53 1.22 -4.28
CA VAL A 85 -16.33 0.23 -3.55
C VAL A 85 -17.43 0.92 -2.76
N SER A 86 -17.09 1.93 -1.95
CA SER A 86 -18.07 2.61 -1.08
C SER A 86 -19.14 3.37 -1.85
N ARG A 87 -18.77 4.09 -2.93
CA ARG A 87 -19.71 4.88 -3.73
C ARG A 87 -20.75 4.08 -4.53
N PHE A 88 -20.60 2.76 -4.61
CA PHE A 88 -21.55 1.89 -5.33
C PHE A 88 -22.50 1.13 -4.39
N ASP A 89 -22.25 1.17 -3.08
CA ASP A 89 -23.14 0.56 -2.07
C ASP A 89 -24.14 1.58 -1.45
N ASP A 90 -24.06 2.87 -1.83
CA ASP A 90 -25.09 3.90 -1.67
C ASP A 90 -25.85 4.13 -2.99
#